data_AF-A0A3B9BMW3-F1
#
_entry.id   AF-A0A3B9BMW3-F1
#
_cell.length_a   1.000
_cell.length_b   1.000
_cell.length_c   1.000
_cell.angle_alpha   90.00
_cell.angle_beta   90.00
_cell.angle_gamma   90.00
#
_symmetry.space_group_name_H-M   'P 1'
#
loop_
_entity.id
_entity.type
_entity.pdbx_description
1 polymer ?
#
loop_
_entity_poly.entity_id
_entity_poly.type
_entity_poly.pdbx_seq_one_letter_code
_entity_poly.pdbx_strand_id
1 'polypeptide(L)'
;MIGLVIVTHGRLAEELLAAAAHVVGPQEDSRAICIDPDDDMEQRRADILNAVTDVDSGKGVLVLTDMFGGTPSNLSISILDRAKVEVIAGVNLPMLIKFASVREGC
;
A
#
# COMPACT_ATOMS: atom_id res chain seq x y z
N MET A 1 0.74 -14.94 2.29
CA MET A 1 0.33 -13.81 3.15
C MET A 1 -0.49 -12.85 2.29
N ILE A 2 -1.44 -12.09 2.83
CA ILE A 2 -2.03 -10.98 2.04
C ILE A 2 -0.95 -9.90 1.89
N GLY A 3 -0.65 -9.46 0.67
CA GLY A 3 0.36 -8.43 0.39
C GLY A 3 -0.10 -7.03 0.79
N LEU A 4 0.83 -6.11 1.03
CA LEU A 4 0.54 -4.73 1.41
C LEU A 4 1.29 -3.74 0.53
N VAL A 5 0.56 -2.76 -0.01
CA VAL A 5 1.16 -1.58 -0.64
C VAL A 5 0.57 -0.34 0.01
N ILE A 6 1.40 0.58 0.48
CA ILE A 6 0.96 1.87 1.02
C ILE A 6 1.34 2.96 0.01
N VAL A 7 0.38 3.74 -0.47
CA VAL A 7 0.59 4.81 -1.46
C VAL A 7 0.09 6.13 -0.86
N THR A 8 0.98 7.10 -0.66
CA THR A 8 0.62 8.39 -0.04
C THR A 8 1.36 9.56 -0.66
N HIS A 9 0.94 10.78 -0.33
CA HIS A 9 1.74 11.97 -0.62
C HIS A 9 3.00 12.02 0.25
N GLY A 10 4.11 12.46 -0.34
CA GLY A 10 5.40 12.59 0.33
C GLY A 10 5.80 11.30 1.07
N ARG A 11 6.57 11.44 2.16
CA ARG A 11 7.17 10.30 2.87
C ARG A 11 6.22 9.57 3.84
N LEU A 12 4.92 9.87 3.85
CA LEU A 12 3.99 9.32 4.83
C LEU A 12 3.90 7.78 4.78
N ALA A 13 3.94 7.17 3.60
CA ALA A 13 3.90 5.72 3.41
C ALA A 13 5.12 5.03 4.07
N GLU A 14 6.31 5.59 3.88
CA GLU A 14 7.55 5.09 4.48
C GLU A 14 7.49 5.18 6.00
N GLU A 15 7.08 6.35 6.53
CA GLU A 15 7.05 6.58 7.97
C GLU A 15 5.96 5.76 8.67
N LEU A 16 4.81 5.54 8.02
CA LEU A 16 3.76 4.64 8.52
C LEU A 16 4.25 3.18 8.56
N LEU A 17 4.94 2.72 7.52
CA LEU A 17 5.48 1.36 7.47
C LEU A 17 6.59 1.19 8.52
N ALA A 18 7.47 2.19 8.69
CA ALA A 18 8.51 2.19 9.71
C ALA A 18 7.91 2.20 11.13
N ALA A 19 6.90 3.01 11.38
CA ALA A 19 6.19 3.03 12.67
C ALA A 19 5.50 1.70 12.97
N ALA A 20 4.83 1.09 11.98
CA ALA A 20 4.27 -0.25 12.13
C ALA A 20 5.36 -1.28 12.44
N ALA A 21 6.47 -1.25 11.70
CA ALA A 21 7.58 -2.18 11.92
C ALA A 21 8.22 -2.03 13.30
N HIS A 22 8.25 -0.82 13.86
CA HIS A 22 8.70 -0.58 15.23
C HIS A 22 7.79 -1.24 16.28
N VAL A 23 6.48 -1.32 16.03
CA VAL A 23 5.50 -1.85 16.97
C VAL A 23 5.33 -3.37 16.85
N VAL A 24 5.24 -3.89 15.62
CA VAL A 24 4.90 -5.31 15.35
C VAL A 24 6.02 -6.10 14.65
N GLY A 25 7.21 -5.50 14.50
CA GLY A 25 8.35 -6.12 13.83
C GLY A 25 8.33 -5.92 12.30
N PRO A 26 9.42 -6.32 11.60
CA PRO A 26 9.55 -6.15 10.15
C PRO A 26 8.33 -6.71 9.40
N GLN A 27 7.85 -5.96 8.42
CA GLN A 27 6.68 -6.33 7.63
C GLN A 27 7.12 -6.86 6.27
N GLU A 28 7.15 -8.19 6.13
CA GLU A 28 7.38 -8.88 4.86
C GLU A 28 6.22 -8.62 3.88
N ASP A 29 6.44 -8.88 2.58
CA ASP A 29 5.44 -8.68 1.52
C ASP A 29 4.74 -7.31 1.61
N SER A 30 5.53 -6.27 1.90
CA SER A 30 5.04 -4.89 2.10
C SER A 30 5.89 -3.90 1.32
N ARG A 31 5.25 -2.91 0.69
CA ARG A 31 5.91 -1.81 -0.02
C ARG A 31 5.28 -0.46 0.30
N ALA A 32 6.11 0.58 0.33
CA ALA A 32 5.69 1.96 0.43
C ALA A 32 6.00 2.67 -0.90
N ILE A 33 5.04 3.43 -1.41
CA ILE A 33 5.17 4.28 -2.61
C ILE A 33 4.80 5.70 -2.21
N CYS A 34 5.74 6.62 -2.46
CA CYS A 34 5.58 8.04 -2.21
C CYS A 34 5.25 8.75 -3.51
N ILE A 35 4.26 9.64 -3.47
CA ILE A 35 3.89 10.51 -4.59
C ILE A 35 4.30 11.94 -4.26
N ASP A 36 5.18 12.49 -5.07
CA ASP A 36 5.62 13.88 -5.01
C ASP A 36 4.94 14.74 -6.10
N PRO A 37 4.88 16.08 -5.93
CA PRO A 37 4.14 16.95 -6.85
C PRO A 37 4.64 16.93 -8.30
N ASP A 38 5.94 16.71 -8.50
CA ASP A 38 6.61 16.76 -9.80
C ASP A 38 6.79 15.36 -10.42
N ASP A 39 6.19 14.32 -9.83
CA ASP A 39 6.31 12.95 -10.31
C ASP A 39 5.63 12.75 -11.68
N ASP A 40 6.19 11.84 -12.48
CA ASP A 40 5.50 11.29 -13.63
C ASP A 40 4.42 10.29 -13.18
N MET A 41 3.17 10.63 -13.43
CA MET A 41 2.01 9.83 -13.01
C MET A 41 1.94 8.46 -13.71
N GLU A 42 2.42 8.35 -14.94
CA GLU A 42 2.46 7.07 -15.66
C GLU A 42 3.53 6.16 -15.07
N GLN A 43 4.70 6.72 -14.74
CA GLN A 43 5.76 5.99 -14.04
C GLN A 43 5.28 5.55 -12.66
N ARG A 44 4.62 6.42 -11.88
CA ARG A 44 4.09 6.05 -10.55
C ARG A 44 3.02 4.98 -10.62
N ARG A 45 2.18 5.00 -11.65
CA ARG A 45 1.24 3.90 -11.89
C ARG A 45 1.98 2.58 -12.12
N ALA A 46 3.04 2.59 -12.91
CA ALA A 46 3.88 1.41 -13.16
C ALA A 46 4.58 0.94 -11.86
N ASP A 47 5.10 1.85 -11.05
CA ASP A 47 5.72 1.53 -9.76
C ASP A 47 4.73 0.84 -8.81
N ILE A 48 3.48 1.34 -8.73
CA ILE A 48 2.43 0.72 -7.91
C ILE A 48 2.11 -0.68 -8.44
N LEU A 49 1.99 -0.86 -9.76
CA LEU A 49 1.73 -2.19 -10.37
C LEU A 49 2.86 -3.18 -10.08
N ASN A 50 4.10 -2.75 -10.18
CA ASN A 50 5.26 -3.57 -9.87
C ASN A 50 5.27 -3.94 -8.39
N ALA A 51 5.05 -2.97 -7.49
CA ALA A 51 4.96 -3.21 -6.06
C ALA A 51 3.85 -4.22 -5.69
N VAL A 52 2.67 -4.11 -6.31
CA VAL A 52 1.58 -5.07 -6.14
C VAL A 52 1.99 -6.46 -6.61
N THR A 53 2.65 -6.56 -7.77
CA THR A 53 3.13 -7.84 -8.31
C THR A 53 4.18 -8.48 -7.41
N ASP A 54 5.09 -7.68 -6.87
CA ASP A 54 6.20 -8.13 -6.01
C ASP A 54 5.72 -8.68 -4.65
N VAL A 55 4.61 -8.15 -4.12
CA VAL A 55 4.07 -8.56 -2.81
C VAL A 55 2.93 -9.58 -2.91
N ASP A 56 2.47 -9.91 -4.12
CA ASP A 56 1.39 -10.88 -4.29
C ASP A 56 1.90 -12.32 -4.13
N SER A 57 1.56 -12.93 -2.99
CA SER A 57 1.82 -14.34 -2.73
C SER A 57 0.67 -15.27 -3.16
N GLY A 58 -0.29 -14.79 -3.95
CA GLY A 58 -1.49 -15.51 -4.41
C GLY A 58 -2.73 -15.39 -3.53
N LYS A 59 -2.60 -14.74 -2.35
CA LYS A 59 -3.71 -14.46 -1.42
C LYS A 59 -4.33 -13.06 -1.61
N GLY A 60 -3.86 -12.30 -2.60
CA GLY A 60 -4.33 -10.94 -2.88
C GLY A 60 -3.49 -9.86 -2.19
N VAL A 61 -3.76 -8.62 -2.56
CA VAL A 61 -2.99 -7.44 -2.12
C VAL A 61 -3.94 -6.34 -1.66
N LEU A 62 -3.66 -5.78 -0.49
CA LEU A 62 -4.33 -4.60 0.03
C LEU A 62 -3.48 -3.36 -0.27
N VAL A 63 -4.06 -2.41 -1.00
CA VAL A 63 -3.46 -1.10 -1.25
C VAL A 63 -4.10 -0.08 -0.29
N LEU A 64 -3.29 0.59 0.50
CA LEU A 64 -3.72 1.58 1.48
C LEU A 64 -3.29 2.98 1.04
N THR A 65 -4.21 3.94 1.06
CA THR A 65 -3.90 5.34 0.71
C THR A 65 -4.22 6.31 1.84
N ASP A 66 -3.59 7.47 1.81
CA ASP A 66 -3.77 8.53 2.82
C ASP A 66 -5.18 9.15 2.78
N MET A 67 -5.62 9.58 1.60
CA MET A 67 -6.85 10.34 1.44
C MET A 67 -7.58 9.93 0.15
N PHE A 68 -8.90 9.82 0.23
CA PHE A 68 -9.74 9.57 -0.93
C PHE A 68 -9.77 10.80 -1.86
N GLY A 69 -9.72 10.57 -3.17
CA GLY A 69 -9.77 11.63 -4.19
C GLY A 69 -8.42 12.35 -4.44
N GLY A 70 -7.37 11.99 -3.71
CA GLY A 70 -6.00 12.43 -4.01
C GLY A 70 -5.34 11.59 -5.12
N THR A 71 -4.21 12.08 -5.64
CA THR A 71 -3.39 11.37 -6.64
C THR A 71 -3.06 9.92 -6.24
N PRO A 72 -2.62 9.63 -4.98
CA PRO A 72 -2.39 8.26 -4.53
C PRO A 72 -3.61 7.34 -4.69
N SER A 73 -4.80 7.83 -4.31
CA SER A 73 -6.05 7.09 -4.39
C SER A 73 -6.48 6.86 -5.84
N ASN A 74 -6.38 7.88 -6.71
CA ASN A 74 -6.77 7.76 -8.12
C ASN A 74 -5.85 6.78 -8.87
N LEU A 75 -4.53 6.84 -8.64
CA LEU A 75 -3.59 5.90 -9.23
C LEU A 75 -3.86 4.46 -8.75
N SER A 76 -4.15 4.29 -7.46
CA SER A 76 -4.49 2.98 -6.88
C SER A 76 -5.81 2.41 -7.40
N ILE A 77 -6.84 3.24 -7.58
CA ILE A 77 -8.13 2.84 -8.15
C ILE A 77 -7.95 2.35 -9.60
N SER A 78 -7.04 2.96 -10.35
CA SER A 78 -6.78 2.61 -11.75
C SER A 78 -6.22 1.19 -11.95
N ILE A 79 -5.86 0.49 -10.87
CA ILE A 79 -5.31 -0.87 -10.90
C ILE A 79 -6.23 -1.91 -10.23
N LEU A 80 -7.44 -1.52 -9.83
CA LEU A 80 -8.45 -2.41 -9.20
C LEU A 80 -8.89 -3.57 -10.09
N ASP A 81 -8.81 -3.42 -11.42
CA ASP A 81 -9.19 -4.49 -12.36
C ASP A 81 -8.26 -5.73 -12.29
N ARG A 82 -7.18 -5.66 -11.50
CA ARG A 82 -6.32 -6.80 -11.18
C ARG A 82 -7.05 -7.74 -10.22
N ALA A 83 -7.05 -9.04 -10.53
CA ALA A 83 -7.66 -10.04 -9.66
C ALA A 83 -7.08 -9.96 -8.23
N LYS A 84 -7.96 -9.82 -7.23
CA LYS A 84 -7.64 -9.81 -5.79
C LYS A 84 -6.84 -8.60 -5.27
N VAL A 85 -6.99 -7.44 -5.90
CA VAL A 85 -6.51 -6.16 -5.35
C VAL A 85 -7.68 -5.39 -4.74
N GLU A 86 -7.51 -4.95 -3.49
CA GLU A 86 -8.48 -4.08 -2.80
C GLU A 86 -7.80 -2.76 -2.41
N VAL A 87 -8.52 -1.65 -2.50
CA VAL A 87 -7.99 -0.30 -2.18
C VAL A 87 -8.80 0.31 -1.03
N ILE A 88 -8.11 0.75 0.03
CA ILE A 88 -8.73 1.45 1.17
C ILE A 88 -8.01 2.77 1.42
N ALA A 89 -8.77 3.86 1.48
CA ALA A 89 -8.24 5.19 1.84
C ALA A 89 -8.35 5.47 3.34
N GLY A 90 -7.60 6.45 3.83
CA GLY A 90 -7.61 6.86 5.24
C GLY A 90 -6.69 6.02 6.12
N VAL A 91 -5.57 5.54 5.58
CA VAL A 91 -4.63 4.71 6.33
C VAL A 91 -4.16 5.40 7.61
N ASN A 92 -4.10 4.62 8.69
CA ASN A 92 -3.55 5.04 9.96
C ASN A 92 -2.79 3.88 10.63
N LEU A 93 -2.03 4.18 11.66
CA LEU A 93 -1.20 3.19 12.35
C LEU A 93 -2.02 2.05 13.00
N PRO A 94 -3.17 2.30 13.68
CA PRO A 94 -4.02 1.21 14.19
C PRO A 94 -4.46 0.20 13.13
N MET A 95 -4.79 0.66 11.92
CA MET A 95 -5.15 -0.23 10.80
C MET A 95 -3.98 -1.13 10.40
N LEU A 96 -2.76 -0.58 10.33
CA LEU A 96 -1.55 -1.34 9.98
C LEU A 96 -1.21 -2.39 11.04
N ILE A 97 -1.31 -2.02 12.32
CA ILE A 97 -1.10 -2.97 13.44
C ILE A 97 -2.12 -4.11 13.37
N LYS A 98 -3.41 -3.78 13.14
CA LYS A 98 -4.45 -4.79 13.01
C LYS A 98 -4.21 -5.70 11.80
N PHE A 99 -3.85 -5.11 10.65
CA PHE A 99 -3.55 -5.83 9.42
C PHE A 99 -2.41 -6.84 9.61
N ALA A 100 -1.31 -6.44 10.25
CA ALA A 100 -0.18 -7.33 10.56
C ALA A 100 -0.61 -8.60 11.31
N SER A 101 -1.57 -8.49 12.24
CA SER A 101 -2.07 -9.65 12.99
C SER A 101 -3.02 -10.59 12.23
N VAL A 102 -3.63 -10.15 11.13
CA VAL A 102 -4.67 -10.92 10.43
C VAL A 102 -4.24 -11.42 9.06
N ARG A 103 -3.20 -10.82 8.45
CA ARG A 103 -2.75 -11.13 7.07
C ARG A 103 -2.12 -12.52 6.88
N GLU A 104 -1.76 -13.20 7.97
CA GLU A 104 -1.24 -14.57 7.97
C GLU A 104 -2.32 -15.64 8.14
N GLY A 105 -3.46 -15.28 8.73
CA GLY A 105 -4.51 -16.21 9.19
C GLY A 105 -5.61 -16.54 8.18
N CYS A 106 -5.43 -16.24 6.89
CA CYS A 106 -6.39 -16.55 5.82
C CYS A 106 -5.92 -17.68 4.93
#